data_AF-A0A968XER2-F1
#
_entry.id   AF-A0A968XER2-F1
#
_cell.length_a   1.000
_cell.length_b   1.000
_cell.length_c   1.000
_cell.angle_alpha   90.00
_cell.angle_beta   90.00
_cell.angle_gamma   90.00
#
_symmetry.space_group_name_H-M   'P 1'
#
loop_
_entity.id
_entity.type
_entity.pdbx_description
1 polymer ?
#
loop_
_entity_poly.entity_id
_entity_poly.type
_entity_poly.pdbx_seq_one_letter_code
_entity_poly.pdbx_strand_id
1 'polypeptide(L)' 'MGEVGTFDPLRHESMQSVIEEGERVKVVACGYSRGDRLLYRARVVRVD' A
#
# COMPACT_ATOMS: atom_id res chain seq x y z
N MET A 1 5.94 11.63 5.69
CA MET A 1 4.59 11.75 5.08
C MET A 1 4.67 10.99 3.76
N GLY A 2 3.97 9.86 3.61
CA GLY A 2 4.06 9.04 2.39
C GLY A 2 3.31 9.67 1.22
N GLU A 3 3.74 9.33 0.00
CA GLU A 3 3.11 9.74 -1.25
C GLU A 3 1.72 9.10 -1.40
N VAL A 4 0.83 9.81 -2.10
CA VAL A 4 -0.48 9.29 -2.49
C VAL A 4 -0.31 8.52 -3.80
N GLY A 5 -0.82 7.29 -3.84
CA GLY A 5 -0.77 6.43 -5.01
C GLY A 5 -2.04 5.60 -5.15
N THR A 6 -1.98 4.64 -6.05
CA THR A 6 -3.07 3.70 -6.31
C THR A 6 -2.89 2.43 -5.48
N PHE A 7 -3.97 1.90 -4.93
CA PHE A 7 -3.96 0.64 -4.22
C PHE A 7 -3.60 -0.51 -5.16
N ASP A 8 -2.70 -1.36 -4.70
CA ASP A 8 -2.20 -2.55 -5.41
C ASP A 8 -2.16 -3.66 -4.35
N PRO A 9 -3.07 -4.64 -4.39
CA PRO A 9 -3.16 -5.67 -3.35
C PRO A 9 -1.93 -6.59 -3.28
N LEU A 10 -1.11 -6.65 -4.35
CA LEU A 10 0.14 -7.40 -4.35
C LEU A 10 1.24 -6.68 -3.58
N ARG A 11 1.24 -5.33 -3.59
CA ARG A 11 2.29 -4.50 -2.97
C ARG A 11 1.85 -3.83 -1.67
N HIS A 12 0.55 -3.72 -1.43
CA HIS A 12 -0.06 -2.97 -0.34
C HIS A 12 -0.87 -3.85 0.61
N GLU A 13 -0.77 -3.54 1.89
CA GLU A 13 -1.60 -4.07 2.97
C GLU A 13 -2.48 -2.93 3.49
N SER A 14 -3.80 -3.09 3.38
CA SER A 14 -4.72 -2.09 3.94
C SER A 14 -4.75 -2.18 5.46
N MET A 15 -4.60 -1.03 6.12
CA MET A 15 -4.77 -0.89 7.57
C MET A 15 -6.22 -0.59 7.98
N GLN A 16 -7.11 -0.32 7.02
CA GLN A 16 -8.47 0.15 7.25
C GLN A 16 -9.44 -0.41 6.20
N SER A 17 -10.60 -0.92 6.63
CA SER A 17 -11.72 -1.32 5.75
C SER A 17 -11.31 -2.17 4.53
N VAL A 18 -12.25 -2.39 3.60
CA VAL A 18 -11.97 -2.93 2.28
C VAL A 18 -11.54 -1.75 1.40
N ILE A 19 -10.39 -1.87 0.75
CA ILE A 19 -9.92 -0.95 -0.29
C ILE A 19 -9.92 -1.73 -1.61
N GLU A 20 -10.54 -1.18 -2.64
CA GLU A 20 -10.59 -1.77 -3.97
C GLU A 20 -9.32 -1.45 -4.76
N GLU A 21 -8.90 -2.37 -5.62
CA GLU A 21 -7.78 -2.14 -6.54
C GLU A 21 -8.09 -0.92 -7.42
N GLY A 22 -7.14 0.03 -7.52
CA GLY A 22 -7.39 1.29 -8.21
C GLY A 22 -7.77 2.47 -7.30
N GLU A 23 -8.21 2.23 -6.06
CA GLU A 23 -8.54 3.33 -5.14
C GLU A 23 -7.29 4.11 -4.69
N ARG A 24 -7.49 5.39 -4.35
CA ARG A 24 -6.41 6.25 -3.88
C ARG A 24 -6.05 5.90 -2.44
N VAL A 25 -4.77 5.68 -2.20
CA VAL A 25 -4.24 5.34 -0.88
C VAL A 25 -2.99 6.13 -0.56
N LYS A 26 -2.68 6.22 0.73
CA LYS A 26 -1.45 6.82 1.23
C LYS A 26 -0.65 5.81 2.03
N VAL A 27 0.65 5.76 1.78
CA VAL A 27 1.58 4.92 2.55
C VAL A 27 1.75 5.50 3.95
N VAL A 28 1.47 4.67 4.96
CA VAL A 28 1.70 4.95 6.38
C VAL A 28 2.91 4.19 6.93
N ALA A 29 3.28 3.07 6.33
CA ALA A 29 4.56 2.41 6.57
C ALA A 29 5.12 1.81 5.28
N CYS A 30 6.40 2.04 5.02
CA CYS A 30 7.07 1.54 3.82
C CYS A 30 7.14 0.01 3.83
N GLY A 31 6.91 -0.59 2.66
CA GLY A 31 7.21 -1.99 2.41
C GLY A 31 8.71 -2.19 2.17
N TYR A 32 9.12 -3.45 2.03
CA TYR A 32 10.51 -3.80 1.75
C TYR A 32 10.59 -4.92 0.72
N SER A 33 11.48 -4.75 -0.25
CA SER A 33 11.80 -5.73 -1.28
C SER A 33 13.28 -6.05 -1.27
N ARG A 34 13.63 -7.27 -1.71
CA ARG A 34 15.01 -7.70 -1.94
C ARG A 34 15.10 -8.30 -3.33
N GLY A 35 15.63 -7.53 -4.28
CA GLY A 35 15.54 -7.87 -5.70
C GLY A 35 14.07 -7.94 -6.11
N ASP A 36 13.69 -9.01 -6.82
CA ASP A 36 12.32 -9.22 -7.28
C ASP A 36 11.38 -9.79 -6.20
N ARG A 37 11.91 -10.09 -5.01
CA ARG A 37 11.12 -10.66 -3.91
C ARG A 37 10.58 -9.56 -3.00
N LEU A 38 9.25 -9.46 -2.91
CA LEU A 38 8.59 -8.67 -1.88
C LEU A 38 8.69 -9.41 -0.53
N LEU A 39 9.25 -8.73 0.47
CA LEU A 39 9.39 -9.27 1.83
C LEU A 39 8.26 -8.76 2.73
N TYR A 40 7.95 -7.47 2.64
CA TYR A 40 6.86 -6.83 3.38
C TYR A 40 6.08 -5.89 2.47
N ARG A 41 4.75 -6.00 2.51
CA ARG A 41 3.85 -5.06 1.83
C ARG A 41 3.88 -3.71 2.54
N ALA A 42 3.74 -2.63 1.78
CA ALA A 42 3.58 -1.31 2.35
C ALA A 42 2.21 -1.20 3.01
N ARG A 43 2.15 -0.65 4.22
CA ARG A 43 0.87 -0.40 4.90
C ARG A 43 0.29 0.90 4.42
N VAL A 44 -0.98 0.85 4.04
CA VAL A 44 -1.67 1.98 3.45
C VAL A 44 -3.02 2.25 4.11
N VAL A 45 -3.51 3.47 3.95
CA VAL A 45 -4.86 3.89 4.32
C VAL A 45 -5.54 4.52 3.11
N ARG A 46 -6.87 4.39 3.01
CA ARG A 46 -7.65 5.06 1.97
C ARG A 46 -7.54 6.57 2.14
N VAL A 47 -7.45 7.28 1.02
CA VAL A 47 -7.61 8.73 0.99
C VAL A 47 -8.75 9.07 0.04
N ASP A 48 -9.60 10.00 0.46
CA ASP A 48 -10.70 10.51 -0.37
C ASP A 48 -10.15 11.42 -1.50
#